data_AF-A0A068NVJ2-F1
#
_entry.id   AF-A0A068NVJ2-F1
#
_cell.length_a   1.000
_cell.length_b   1.000
_cell.length_c   1.000
_cell.angle_alpha   90.00
_cell.angle_beta   90.00
_cell.angle_gamma   90.00
#
_symmetry.space_group_name_H-M   'P 1'
#
loop_
_entity.id
_entity.type
_entity.pdbx_description
1 polymer ?
#
loop_
_entity_poly.entity_id
_entity_poly.type
_entity_poly.pdbx_seq_one_letter_code
_entity_poly.pdbx_strand_id
1 'polypeptide(L)'
;MLLDRNKIHPSIFLATDKFVSNATWSGGVGLSAEQKKASTEHTAVWMSENGKGCGAAIAGYAVLFLGIIALKPVIGQDHMKQAILAFFAIGIAIFYFGYQFNKRRITIDEFRALVPGLELTSTQRAYAEAAMVLSEIPLHSATKDDLWAQLNRLVDEEARLLAVRARGAVVETTPDAIAAERGEILSRLDAATDPVSRDALQRSLEICESRFRASRDLSLVVQRVDAQLELISQSMRSMRDTLLRLQSVPAETGVGIDLTPLRETVEHAHRHAVALEAAVGEVQTLA
;
A
#
# COMPACT_ATOMS: atom_id res chain seq x y z
N MET A 1 -15.78 -1.58 -16.78
CA MET A 1 -16.51 -1.93 -15.53
C MET A 1 -15.85 -1.15 -14.38
N LEU A 2 -16.64 -0.61 -13.44
CA LEU A 2 -16.11 0.18 -12.33
C LEU A 2 -15.62 -0.73 -11.20
N LEU A 3 -14.45 -0.43 -10.64
CA LEU A 3 -13.99 -1.06 -9.40
C LEU A 3 -14.70 -0.41 -8.21
N ASP A 4 -15.34 -1.23 -7.37
CA ASP A 4 -15.99 -0.76 -6.16
C ASP A 4 -14.94 -0.38 -5.10
N ARG A 5 -14.85 0.92 -4.81
CA ARG A 5 -13.92 1.45 -3.82
C ARG A 5 -14.13 0.87 -2.42
N ASN A 6 -15.33 0.45 -2.09
CA ASN A 6 -15.63 -0.12 -0.78
C ASN A 6 -15.16 -1.58 -0.65
N LYS A 7 -14.78 -2.22 -1.76
CA LYS A 7 -14.33 -3.61 -1.80
C LYS A 7 -12.82 -3.75 -1.85
N ILE A 8 -12.10 -2.85 -2.54
CA ILE A 8 -10.64 -2.87 -2.55
C ILE A 8 -10.08 -2.34 -1.23
N HIS A 9 -9.00 -2.94 -0.77
CA HIS A 9 -8.25 -2.54 0.40
C HIS A 9 -7.77 -1.06 0.30
N PRO A 10 -7.93 -0.25 1.37
CA PRO A 10 -7.60 1.18 1.34
C PRO A 10 -6.14 1.50 0.99
N SER A 11 -5.18 0.64 1.35
CA SER A 11 -3.76 0.87 1.06
C SER A 11 -3.47 0.95 -0.44
N ILE A 12 -4.20 0.19 -1.26
CA ILE A 12 -4.04 0.19 -2.70
C ILE A 12 -4.52 1.52 -3.28
N PHE A 13 -5.65 2.03 -2.81
CA PHE A 13 -6.12 3.36 -3.20
C PHE A 13 -5.20 4.47 -2.75
N LEU A 14 -4.62 4.38 -1.54
CA LEU A 14 -3.63 5.35 -1.09
C LEU A 14 -2.39 5.36 -1.99
N ALA A 15 -1.92 4.18 -2.42
CA ALA A 15 -0.82 4.07 -3.37
C ALA A 15 -1.18 4.69 -4.73
N THR A 16 -2.38 4.39 -5.24
CA THR A 16 -2.90 5.01 -6.47
C THR A 16 -3.04 6.53 -6.35
N ASP A 17 -3.60 7.02 -5.24
CA ASP A 17 -3.81 8.44 -5.00
C ASP A 17 -2.47 9.20 -4.92
N LYS A 18 -1.47 8.62 -4.25
CA LYS A 18 -0.10 9.16 -4.17
C LYS A 18 0.55 9.19 -5.53
N PHE A 19 0.47 8.11 -6.29
CA PHE A 19 1.05 8.00 -7.64
C PHE A 19 0.42 9.03 -8.60
N VAL A 20 -0.91 9.05 -8.70
CA VAL A 20 -1.63 9.97 -9.59
C VAL A 20 -1.39 11.43 -9.18
N SER A 21 -1.35 11.73 -7.88
CA SER A 21 -1.04 13.07 -7.39
C SER A 21 0.37 13.51 -7.78
N ASN A 22 1.36 12.65 -7.60
CA ASN A 22 2.74 12.93 -8.01
C ASN A 22 2.83 13.14 -9.53
N ALA A 23 2.25 12.22 -10.32
CA ALA A 23 2.29 12.31 -11.77
C ALA A 23 1.61 13.58 -12.32
N THR A 24 0.49 13.99 -11.73
CA THR A 24 -0.30 15.14 -12.21
C THR A 24 0.30 16.49 -11.80
N TRP A 25 0.70 16.65 -10.52
CA TRP A 25 1.10 17.95 -9.99
C TRP A 25 2.60 18.23 -10.08
N SER A 26 3.46 17.21 -10.00
CA SER A 26 4.91 17.42 -10.12
C SER A 26 5.39 17.45 -11.58
N GLY A 27 4.48 17.30 -12.55
CA GLY A 27 4.84 17.13 -13.96
C GLY A 27 5.64 15.85 -14.21
N GLY A 28 5.53 14.86 -13.31
CA GLY A 28 6.29 13.61 -13.37
C GLY A 28 7.78 13.75 -13.01
N VAL A 29 8.16 14.85 -12.35
CA VAL A 29 9.53 15.01 -11.80
C VAL A 29 9.76 13.94 -10.74
N GLY A 30 10.86 13.19 -10.86
CA GLY A 30 11.24 12.10 -9.97
C GLY A 30 10.64 10.73 -10.30
N LEU A 31 9.78 10.61 -11.32
CA LEU A 31 9.24 9.32 -11.74
C LEU A 31 10.26 8.49 -12.53
N SER A 32 10.31 7.19 -12.25
CA SER A 32 11.04 6.21 -13.05
C SER A 32 10.49 6.11 -14.48
N ALA A 33 11.24 5.48 -15.40
CA ALA A 33 10.77 5.25 -16.76
C ALA A 33 9.47 4.42 -16.80
N GLU A 34 9.37 3.40 -15.94
CA GLU A 34 8.18 2.55 -15.80
C GLU A 34 6.98 3.34 -15.26
N GLN A 35 7.20 4.18 -14.24
CA GLN A 35 6.17 5.06 -13.68
C GLN A 35 5.65 6.08 -14.71
N LYS A 36 6.53 6.65 -15.53
CA LYS A 36 6.14 7.56 -16.62
C LYS A 36 5.31 6.83 -17.68
N LYS A 37 5.70 5.61 -18.04
CA LYS A 37 4.95 4.75 -18.97
C LYS A 37 3.54 4.46 -18.43
N ALA A 38 3.44 3.97 -17.19
CA ALA A 38 2.17 3.68 -16.53
C ALA A 38 1.27 4.94 -16.44
N SER A 39 1.84 6.11 -16.10
CA SER A 39 1.09 7.37 -16.09
C SER A 39 0.56 7.76 -17.47
N THR A 40 1.35 7.53 -18.53
CA THR A 40 0.96 7.85 -19.90
C THR A 40 -0.16 6.93 -20.37
N GLU A 41 -0.03 5.62 -20.12
CA GLU A 41 -1.05 4.60 -20.42
C GLU A 41 -2.34 4.89 -19.66
N HIS A 42 -2.27 5.16 -18.37
CA HIS A 42 -3.42 5.57 -17.56
C HIS A 42 -4.11 6.82 -18.14
N THR A 43 -3.34 7.85 -18.51
CA THR A 43 -3.91 9.08 -19.08
C THR A 43 -4.59 8.80 -20.42
N ALA A 44 -4.03 7.92 -21.25
CA ALA A 44 -4.63 7.51 -22.52
C ALA A 44 -5.96 6.75 -22.30
N VAL A 45 -6.00 5.81 -21.36
CA VAL A 45 -7.23 5.08 -20.99
C VAL A 45 -8.27 6.05 -20.45
N TRP A 46 -7.91 6.88 -19.48
CA TRP A 46 -8.80 7.89 -18.89
C TRP A 46 -9.38 8.82 -19.96
N MET A 47 -8.56 9.31 -20.90
CA MET A 47 -9.03 10.13 -22.02
C MET A 47 -9.92 9.37 -22.99
N SER A 48 -9.71 8.08 -23.20
CA SER A 48 -10.59 7.28 -24.06
C SER A 48 -11.98 7.09 -23.44
N GLU A 49 -12.04 6.90 -22.12
CA GLU A 49 -13.28 6.65 -21.38
C GLU A 49 -14.02 7.96 -21.05
N ASN A 50 -13.29 9.00 -20.66
CA ASN A 50 -13.85 10.27 -20.16
C ASN A 50 -13.70 11.44 -21.15
N GLY A 51 -12.86 11.33 -22.18
CA GLY A 51 -12.47 12.45 -23.04
C GLY A 51 -13.59 13.03 -23.89
N LYS A 52 -14.61 12.24 -24.24
CA LYS A 52 -15.83 12.77 -24.90
C LYS A 52 -16.58 13.74 -23.99
N GLY A 53 -16.68 13.41 -22.70
CA GLY A 53 -17.29 14.28 -21.69
C GLY A 53 -16.45 15.52 -21.42
N CYS A 54 -15.13 15.38 -21.28
CA CYS A 54 -14.23 16.52 -21.13
C CYS A 54 -14.22 17.44 -22.36
N GLY A 55 -14.22 16.88 -23.57
CA GLY A 55 -14.29 17.66 -24.81
C GLY A 55 -15.58 18.44 -24.93
N ALA A 56 -16.72 17.83 -24.61
CA ALA A 56 -18.02 18.51 -24.56
C ALA A 56 -18.05 19.61 -23.48
N ALA A 57 -17.47 19.35 -22.30
CA ALA A 57 -17.37 20.34 -21.22
C ALA A 57 -16.49 21.53 -21.62
N ILE A 58 -15.32 21.28 -22.23
CA ILE A 58 -14.42 22.33 -22.74
C ILE A 58 -15.12 23.15 -23.82
N ALA A 59 -15.79 22.50 -24.78
CA ALA A 59 -16.53 23.19 -25.84
C ALA A 59 -17.66 24.06 -25.27
N GLY A 60 -18.47 23.54 -24.35
CA GLY A 60 -19.53 24.29 -23.68
C GLY A 60 -18.98 25.47 -22.86
N TYR A 61 -17.85 25.27 -22.18
CA TYR A 61 -17.16 26.31 -21.42
C TYR A 61 -16.62 27.41 -22.35
N ALA A 62 -16.05 27.05 -23.50
CA ALA A 62 -15.61 28.02 -24.52
C ALA A 62 -16.77 28.86 -25.07
N VAL A 63 -17.93 28.24 -25.33
CA VAL A 63 -19.14 28.95 -25.76
C VAL A 63 -19.62 29.94 -24.69
N LEU A 64 -19.63 29.54 -23.42
CA LEU A 64 -19.96 30.45 -22.30
C LEU A 64 -19.00 31.63 -22.21
N PHE A 65 -17.69 31.41 -22.40
CA PHE A 65 -16.71 32.48 -22.41
C PHE A 65 -16.97 33.51 -23.52
N LEU A 66 -17.24 33.03 -24.74
CA LEU A 66 -17.60 33.90 -25.86
C LEU A 66 -18.89 34.67 -25.60
N GLY A 67 -19.88 34.04 -24.96
CA GLY A 67 -21.12 34.70 -24.52
C GLY A 67 -20.87 35.83 -23.51
N ILE A 68 -19.97 35.63 -22.54
CA ILE A 68 -19.56 36.67 -21.57
C ILE A 68 -18.91 37.85 -22.31
N ILE A 69 -18.02 37.59 -23.26
CA ILE A 69 -17.39 38.65 -24.06
C ILE A 69 -18.43 39.40 -24.90
N ALA A 70 -19.39 38.70 -25.50
CA ALA A 70 -20.45 39.31 -26.31
C ALA A 70 -21.39 40.23 -25.49
N LEU A 71 -21.46 40.05 -24.18
CA LEU A 71 -22.22 40.91 -23.26
C LEU A 71 -21.50 42.22 -22.90
N LYS A 72 -20.24 42.43 -23.33
CA LYS A 72 -19.46 43.66 -23.08
C LYS A 72 -20.21 44.98 -23.27
N PRO A 73 -20.95 45.21 -24.37
CA PRO A 73 -21.68 46.47 -24.56
C PRO A 73 -22.82 46.68 -23.56
N VAL A 74 -23.31 45.62 -22.90
CA VAL A 74 -24.44 45.67 -21.96
C VAL A 74 -23.99 45.90 -20.52
N ILE A 75 -22.93 45.21 -20.08
CA ILE A 75 -22.50 45.19 -18.67
C ILE A 75 -21.39 46.19 -18.34
N GLY A 76 -20.78 46.85 -19.33
CA GLY A 76 -19.70 47.81 -19.11
C GLY A 76 -18.36 47.18 -18.73
N GLN A 77 -17.30 48.00 -18.72
CA GLN A 77 -15.92 47.51 -18.66
C GLN A 77 -15.49 47.01 -17.27
N ASP A 78 -16.03 47.58 -16.19
CA ASP A 78 -15.66 47.22 -14.82
C ASP A 78 -16.30 45.88 -14.39
N HIS A 79 -17.57 45.65 -14.73
CA HIS A 79 -18.23 44.35 -14.48
C HIS A 79 -17.71 43.23 -15.39
N MET A 80 -17.18 43.56 -16.57
CA MET A 80 -16.54 42.57 -17.45
C MET A 80 -15.33 41.91 -16.79
N LYS A 81 -14.48 42.68 -16.09
CA LYS A 81 -13.31 42.11 -15.38
C LYS A 81 -13.74 41.14 -14.29
N GLN A 82 -14.78 41.49 -13.53
CA GLN A 82 -15.35 40.63 -12.49
C GLN A 82 -15.98 39.36 -13.09
N ALA A 83 -16.70 39.48 -14.21
CA ALA A 83 -17.30 38.36 -14.91
C ALA A 83 -16.26 37.37 -15.46
N ILE A 84 -15.16 37.88 -16.04
CA ILE A 84 -14.05 37.05 -16.53
C ILE A 84 -13.38 36.33 -15.35
N LEU A 85 -13.10 37.03 -14.25
CA LEU A 85 -12.48 36.42 -13.07
C LEU A 85 -13.38 35.33 -12.47
N ALA A 86 -14.67 35.62 -12.29
CA ALA A 86 -15.65 34.68 -11.77
C ALA A 86 -15.79 33.46 -12.69
N PHE A 87 -15.77 33.66 -14.01
CA PHE A 87 -15.76 32.58 -14.98
C PHE A 87 -14.58 31.64 -14.73
N PHE A 88 -13.34 32.14 -14.77
CA PHE A 88 -12.16 31.30 -14.51
C PHE A 88 -12.19 30.62 -13.14
N ALA A 89 -12.63 31.31 -12.08
CA ALA A 89 -12.78 30.70 -10.76
C ALA A 89 -13.79 29.53 -10.76
N ILE A 90 -14.94 29.69 -11.42
CA ILE A 90 -15.94 28.64 -11.57
C ILE A 90 -15.39 27.49 -12.42
N GLY A 91 -14.68 27.78 -13.52
CA GLY A 91 -14.03 26.75 -14.34
C GLY A 91 -13.02 25.92 -13.55
N ILE A 92 -12.15 26.58 -12.78
CA ILE A 92 -11.20 25.90 -11.90
C ILE A 92 -11.94 25.04 -10.88
N ALA A 93 -13.01 25.56 -10.25
CA ALA A 93 -13.81 24.79 -9.31
C ALA A 93 -14.46 23.57 -9.97
N ILE A 94 -15.10 23.72 -11.13
CA ILE A 94 -15.74 22.61 -11.87
C ILE A 94 -14.70 21.56 -12.27
N PHE A 95 -13.53 21.97 -12.80
CA PHE A 95 -12.46 21.04 -13.13
C PHE A 95 -11.90 20.35 -11.90
N TYR A 96 -11.68 21.08 -10.80
CA TYR A 96 -11.18 20.53 -9.55
C TYR A 96 -12.17 19.54 -8.93
N PHE A 97 -13.44 19.91 -8.79
CA PHE A 97 -14.47 19.03 -8.25
C PHE A 97 -14.74 17.86 -9.19
N GLY A 98 -14.82 18.09 -10.50
CA GLY A 98 -14.98 17.03 -11.50
C GLY A 98 -13.84 16.02 -11.45
N TYR A 99 -12.60 16.50 -11.36
CA TYR A 99 -11.43 15.65 -11.14
C TYR A 99 -11.53 14.87 -9.83
N GLN A 100 -11.85 15.53 -8.71
CA GLN A 100 -11.99 14.88 -7.41
C GLN A 100 -13.14 13.85 -7.36
N PHE A 101 -14.25 14.09 -8.07
CA PHE A 101 -15.36 13.15 -8.19
C PHE A 101 -15.00 11.96 -9.09
N ASN A 102 -14.31 12.20 -10.22
CA ASN A 102 -13.87 11.12 -11.10
C ASN A 102 -12.73 10.30 -10.50
N LYS A 103 -11.87 10.90 -9.66
CA LYS A 103 -10.84 10.17 -8.90
C LYS A 103 -11.42 9.07 -7.99
N ARG A 104 -12.72 9.14 -7.68
CA ARG A 104 -13.44 8.13 -6.89
C ARG A 104 -13.96 6.95 -7.71
N ARG A 105 -13.84 6.98 -9.04
CA ARG A 105 -14.39 5.99 -9.97
C ARG A 105 -13.28 5.54 -10.91
N ILE A 106 -12.47 4.60 -10.45
CA ILE A 106 -11.42 3.99 -11.28
C ILE A 106 -12.03 2.78 -12.00
N THR A 107 -11.89 2.71 -13.32
CA THR A 107 -12.25 1.53 -14.10
C THR A 107 -11.19 0.43 -13.96
N ILE A 108 -11.55 -0.82 -14.26
CA ILE A 108 -10.58 -1.92 -14.22
C ILE A 108 -9.42 -1.67 -15.19
N ASP A 109 -9.68 -1.10 -16.36
CA ASP A 109 -8.65 -0.80 -17.36
C ASP A 109 -7.74 0.34 -16.91
N GLU A 110 -8.30 1.40 -16.29
CA GLU A 110 -7.51 2.45 -15.65
C GLU A 110 -6.61 1.87 -14.53
N PHE A 111 -7.18 1.01 -13.68
CA PHE A 111 -6.42 0.37 -12.60
C PHE A 111 -5.31 -0.54 -13.14
N ARG A 112 -5.60 -1.34 -14.17
CA ARG A 112 -4.63 -2.22 -14.86
C ARG A 112 -3.45 -1.44 -15.44
N ALA A 113 -3.69 -0.27 -16.01
CA ALA A 113 -2.63 0.61 -16.52
C ALA A 113 -1.77 1.22 -15.39
N LEU A 114 -2.36 1.44 -14.21
CA LEU A 114 -1.66 2.04 -13.07
C LEU A 114 -0.78 1.04 -12.32
N VAL A 115 -1.25 -0.20 -12.11
CA VAL A 115 -0.60 -1.21 -11.25
C VAL A 115 0.92 -1.38 -11.48
N PRO A 116 1.44 -1.43 -12.73
CA PRO A 116 2.88 -1.54 -12.97
C PRO A 116 3.69 -0.36 -12.41
N GLY A 117 3.11 0.85 -12.40
CA GLY A 117 3.75 2.06 -11.88
C GLY A 117 3.62 2.25 -10.36
N LEU A 118 2.80 1.44 -9.68
CA LEU A 118 2.60 1.57 -8.24
C LEU A 118 3.75 0.91 -7.46
N GLU A 119 4.22 1.59 -6.43
CA GLU A 119 5.18 1.07 -5.44
C GLU A 119 4.46 0.11 -4.47
N LEU A 120 4.13 -1.08 -4.96
CA LEU A 120 3.45 -2.12 -4.20
C LEU A 120 4.42 -3.21 -3.76
N THR A 121 4.17 -3.80 -2.59
CA THR A 121 4.82 -5.07 -2.20
C THR A 121 4.44 -6.19 -3.17
N SER A 122 5.17 -7.31 -3.16
CA SER A 122 4.80 -8.46 -3.99
C SER A 122 3.40 -8.98 -3.67
N THR A 123 3.00 -8.96 -2.40
CA THR A 123 1.67 -9.35 -1.93
C THR A 123 0.62 -8.37 -2.44
N GLN A 124 0.82 -7.06 -2.27
CA GLN A 124 -0.10 -6.03 -2.73
C GLN A 124 -0.29 -6.04 -4.25
N ARG A 125 0.76 -6.35 -5.01
CA ARG A 125 0.67 -6.53 -6.46
C ARG A 125 -0.16 -7.75 -6.83
N ALA A 126 0.11 -8.90 -6.21
CA ALA A 126 -0.70 -10.11 -6.42
C ALA A 126 -2.16 -9.91 -6.00
N TYR A 127 -2.40 -9.16 -4.93
CA TYR A 127 -3.72 -8.72 -4.50
C TYR A 127 -4.40 -7.85 -5.57
N ALA A 128 -3.72 -6.85 -6.11
CA ALA A 128 -4.29 -5.97 -7.14
C ALA A 128 -4.68 -6.75 -8.40
N GLU A 129 -3.85 -7.70 -8.82
CA GLU A 129 -4.14 -8.62 -9.91
C GLU A 129 -5.35 -9.52 -9.60
N ALA A 130 -5.38 -10.13 -8.41
CA ALA A 130 -6.50 -10.95 -7.96
C ALA A 130 -7.82 -10.15 -7.88
N ALA A 131 -7.76 -8.91 -7.38
CA ALA A 131 -8.88 -7.99 -7.24
C ALA A 131 -9.49 -7.62 -8.61
N MET A 132 -8.65 -7.35 -9.62
CA MET A 132 -9.11 -7.11 -11.00
C MET A 132 -9.85 -8.34 -11.54
N VAL A 133 -9.25 -9.51 -11.42
CA VAL A 133 -9.85 -10.76 -11.92
C VAL A 133 -11.17 -11.07 -11.20
N LEU A 134 -11.19 -10.98 -9.87
CA LEU A 134 -12.39 -11.22 -9.07
C LEU A 134 -13.53 -10.27 -9.45
N SER A 135 -13.21 -9.03 -9.82
CA SER A 135 -14.23 -8.07 -10.26
C SER A 135 -14.90 -8.51 -11.56
N GLU A 136 -14.20 -9.17 -12.48
CA GLU A 136 -14.70 -9.59 -13.80
C GLU A 136 -15.39 -10.97 -13.78
N ILE A 137 -15.03 -11.88 -12.86
CA ILE A 137 -15.61 -13.23 -12.83
C ILE A 137 -17.09 -13.18 -12.37
N PRO A 138 -18.00 -13.89 -13.08
CA PRO A 138 -19.40 -14.02 -12.70
C PRO A 138 -19.59 -15.06 -11.59
N LEU A 139 -19.16 -14.72 -10.37
CA LEU A 139 -19.41 -15.53 -9.17
C LEU A 139 -20.72 -15.13 -8.48
N HIS A 140 -21.28 -16.07 -7.71
CA HIS A 140 -22.35 -15.76 -6.78
C HIS A 140 -21.89 -14.68 -5.77
N SER A 141 -22.80 -13.75 -5.45
CA SER A 141 -22.50 -12.55 -4.66
C SER A 141 -21.87 -12.89 -3.30
N ALA A 142 -22.41 -13.88 -2.57
CA ALA A 142 -21.87 -14.29 -1.28
C ALA A 142 -20.43 -14.84 -1.38
N THR A 143 -20.14 -15.65 -2.39
CA THR A 143 -18.79 -16.19 -2.63
C THR A 143 -17.80 -15.09 -3.00
N LYS A 144 -18.24 -14.13 -3.83
CA LYS A 144 -17.44 -12.98 -4.23
C LYS A 144 -17.12 -12.09 -3.04
N ASP A 145 -18.09 -11.83 -2.18
CA ASP A 145 -17.91 -11.02 -0.97
C ASP A 145 -16.98 -11.68 0.05
N ASP A 146 -17.08 -13.00 0.22
CA ASP A 146 -16.17 -13.76 1.08
C ASP A 146 -14.72 -13.75 0.54
N LEU A 147 -14.54 -13.91 -0.77
CA LEU A 147 -13.23 -13.78 -1.43
C LEU A 147 -12.62 -12.39 -1.24
N TRP A 148 -13.42 -11.33 -1.42
CA TRP A 148 -12.97 -9.95 -1.14
C TRP A 148 -12.52 -9.78 0.31
N ALA A 149 -13.30 -10.29 1.26
CA ALA A 149 -12.97 -10.21 2.68
C ALA A 149 -11.65 -10.93 2.99
N GLN A 150 -11.43 -12.11 2.43
CA GLN A 150 -10.20 -12.88 2.65
C GLN A 150 -8.97 -12.23 1.99
N LEU A 151 -9.10 -11.72 0.76
CA LEU A 151 -8.02 -10.97 0.10
C LEU A 151 -7.63 -9.72 0.91
N ASN A 152 -8.60 -8.97 1.39
CA ASN A 152 -8.34 -7.78 2.21
C ASN A 152 -7.65 -8.15 3.52
N ARG A 153 -8.11 -9.21 4.21
CA ARG A 153 -7.49 -9.69 5.44
C ARG A 153 -6.01 -10.06 5.27
N LEU A 154 -5.64 -10.68 4.15
CA LEU A 154 -4.22 -10.99 3.90
C LEU A 154 -3.35 -9.72 3.77
N VAL A 155 -3.87 -8.66 3.18
CA VAL A 155 -3.17 -7.37 3.09
C VAL A 155 -3.11 -6.67 4.46
N ASP A 156 -4.18 -6.75 5.25
CA ASP A 156 -4.20 -6.26 6.64
C ASP A 156 -3.13 -6.95 7.49
N GLU A 157 -3.04 -8.28 7.41
CA GLU A 157 -2.04 -9.07 8.15
C GLU A 157 -0.60 -8.79 7.66
N GLU A 158 -0.39 -8.61 6.36
CA GLU A 158 0.91 -8.17 5.83
C GLU A 158 1.31 -6.81 6.42
N ALA A 159 0.41 -5.83 6.39
CA ALA A 159 0.68 -4.49 6.90
C ALA A 159 1.01 -4.51 8.41
N ARG A 160 0.27 -5.34 9.16
CA ARG A 160 0.50 -5.56 10.59
C ARG A 160 1.88 -6.17 10.86
N LEU A 161 2.24 -7.25 10.17
CA LEU A 161 3.54 -7.89 10.32
C LEU A 161 4.71 -7.00 9.88
N LEU A 162 4.55 -6.19 8.82
CA LEU A 162 5.54 -5.20 8.44
C LEU A 162 5.77 -4.16 9.53
N ALA A 163 4.71 -3.73 10.23
CA ALA A 163 4.84 -2.84 11.39
C ALA A 163 5.56 -3.51 12.57
N VAL A 164 5.31 -4.80 12.82
CA VAL A 164 6.05 -5.60 13.83
C VAL A 164 7.53 -5.69 13.48
N ARG A 165 7.82 -6.04 12.23
CA ARG A 165 9.19 -6.12 11.70
C ARG A 165 9.92 -4.81 11.86
N ALA A 166 9.27 -3.70 11.49
CA ALA A 166 9.83 -2.36 11.63
C ALA A 166 10.18 -2.04 13.08
N ARG A 167 9.30 -2.37 14.04
CA ARG A 167 9.59 -2.20 15.48
C ARG A 167 10.76 -3.07 15.94
N GLY A 168 10.83 -4.32 15.50
CA GLY A 168 11.92 -5.24 15.83
C GLY A 168 13.27 -4.87 15.21
N ALA A 169 13.28 -4.07 14.14
CA ALA A 169 14.50 -3.61 13.46
C ALA A 169 15.15 -2.36 14.10
N VAL A 170 14.53 -1.73 15.10
CA VAL A 170 15.00 -0.47 15.73
C VAL A 170 16.15 -0.69 16.74
N VAL A 171 16.75 -1.87 16.81
CA VAL A 171 17.88 -2.11 17.72
C VAL A 171 19.12 -1.37 17.20
N GLU A 172 19.56 -0.32 17.91
CA GLU A 172 20.77 0.43 17.57
C GLU A 172 22.06 -0.41 17.61
N THR A 173 22.06 -1.53 18.36
CA THR A 173 23.24 -2.39 18.55
C THR A 173 23.00 -3.80 18.03
N THR A 174 23.77 -4.22 17.02
CA THR A 174 23.68 -5.57 16.46
C THR A 174 24.18 -6.62 17.48
N PRO A 175 23.70 -7.88 17.40
CA PRO A 175 24.21 -8.97 18.23
C PRO A 175 25.74 -9.10 18.17
N ASP A 176 26.34 -8.88 16.99
CA ASP A 176 27.79 -8.96 16.79
C ASP A 176 28.54 -7.83 17.52
N ALA A 177 27.99 -6.62 17.56
CA ALA A 177 28.57 -5.51 18.30
C ALA A 177 28.53 -5.76 19.81
N ILE A 178 27.43 -6.32 20.34
CA ILE A 178 27.32 -6.71 21.75
C ILE A 178 28.28 -7.88 22.06
N ALA A 179 28.43 -8.83 21.14
CA ALA A 179 29.39 -9.94 21.29
C ALA A 179 30.84 -9.43 21.35
N ALA A 180 31.19 -8.41 20.57
CA ALA A 180 32.50 -7.77 20.64
C ALA A 180 32.70 -7.04 21.98
N GLU A 181 31.71 -6.28 22.46
CA GLU A 181 31.71 -5.62 23.78
C GLU A 181 31.92 -6.65 24.91
N ARG A 182 31.22 -7.79 24.84
CA ARG A 182 31.38 -8.91 25.77
C ARG A 182 32.82 -9.44 25.78
N GLY A 183 33.42 -9.62 24.60
CA GLY A 183 34.81 -10.05 24.47
C GLY A 183 35.80 -9.08 25.11
N GLU A 184 35.57 -7.78 24.96
CA GLU A 184 36.39 -6.74 25.59
C GLU A 184 36.26 -6.75 27.13
N ILE A 185 35.04 -6.86 27.65
CA ILE A 185 34.79 -6.93 29.10
C ILE A 185 35.49 -8.16 29.71
N LEU A 186 35.40 -9.32 29.06
CA LEU A 186 36.07 -10.55 29.51
C LEU A 186 37.59 -10.39 29.55
N SER A 187 38.19 -9.84 28.50
CA SER A 187 39.63 -9.56 28.44
C SER A 187 40.08 -8.62 29.58
N ARG A 188 39.30 -7.57 29.85
CA ARG A 188 39.57 -6.63 30.97
C ARG A 188 39.41 -7.29 32.34
N LEU A 189 38.45 -8.20 32.47
CA LEU A 189 38.20 -8.95 33.71
C LEU A 189 39.33 -9.93 34.01
N ASP A 190 39.92 -10.56 32.99
CA ASP A 190 41.10 -11.42 33.15
C ASP A 190 42.35 -10.62 33.58
N ALA A 191 42.49 -9.39 33.08
CA ALA A 191 43.61 -8.51 33.42
C ALA A 191 43.47 -7.78 34.77
N ALA A 192 42.25 -7.67 35.32
CA ALA A 192 41.98 -6.90 36.53
C ALA A 192 42.37 -7.66 37.82
N THR A 193 43.24 -7.06 38.63
CA THR A 193 43.69 -7.59 39.92
C THR A 193 42.99 -6.94 41.12
N ASP A 194 42.49 -5.72 40.97
CA ASP A 194 41.77 -4.99 42.01
C ASP A 194 40.35 -5.55 42.23
N PRO A 195 39.97 -5.95 43.45
CA PRO A 195 38.66 -6.55 43.73
C PRO A 195 37.47 -5.66 43.35
N VAL A 196 37.58 -4.34 43.53
CA VAL A 196 36.49 -3.39 43.22
C VAL A 196 36.29 -3.29 41.71
N SER A 197 37.38 -3.19 40.96
CA SER A 197 37.36 -3.18 39.49
C SER A 197 36.80 -4.48 38.91
N ARG A 198 37.12 -5.63 39.52
CA ARG A 198 36.56 -6.93 39.13
C ARG A 198 35.04 -7.00 39.35
N ASP A 199 34.55 -6.56 40.51
CA ASP A 199 33.10 -6.51 40.81
C ASP A 199 32.34 -5.62 39.81
N ALA A 200 32.89 -4.44 39.49
CA ALA A 200 32.30 -3.54 38.49
C ALA A 200 32.26 -4.16 37.08
N LEU A 201 33.34 -4.83 36.65
CA LEU A 201 33.39 -5.53 35.37
C LEU A 201 32.45 -6.74 35.30
N GLN A 202 32.27 -7.46 36.41
CA GLN A 202 31.28 -8.55 36.50
C GLN A 202 29.86 -8.03 36.29
N ARG A 203 29.47 -6.93 36.95
CA ARG A 203 28.16 -6.31 36.71
C ARG A 203 28.00 -5.82 35.27
N SER A 204 29.05 -5.23 34.69
CA SER A 204 29.04 -4.82 33.28
C SER A 204 28.85 -6.02 32.35
N LEU A 205 29.47 -7.16 32.67
CA LEU A 205 29.31 -8.40 31.91
C LEU A 205 27.87 -8.93 32.01
N GLU A 206 27.28 -8.94 33.21
CA GLU A 206 25.88 -9.35 33.42
C GLU A 206 24.90 -8.51 32.59
N ILE A 207 25.08 -7.18 32.58
CA ILE A 207 24.28 -6.26 31.76
C ILE A 207 24.48 -6.55 30.27
N CYS A 208 25.72 -6.76 29.83
CA CYS A 208 26.06 -7.09 28.44
C CYS A 208 25.44 -8.42 28.01
N GLU A 209 25.47 -9.45 28.87
CA GLU A 209 24.85 -10.75 28.60
C GLU A 209 23.31 -10.66 28.53
N SER A 210 22.68 -9.83 29.37
CA SER A 210 21.25 -9.56 29.29
C SER A 210 20.88 -8.91 27.95
N ARG A 211 21.59 -7.83 27.56
CA ARG A 211 21.42 -7.16 26.26
C ARG A 211 21.64 -8.10 25.08
N PHE A 212 22.64 -8.97 25.16
CA PHE A 212 22.92 -9.96 24.11
C PHE A 212 21.78 -10.96 23.94
N ARG A 213 21.23 -11.49 25.04
CA ARG A 213 20.08 -12.41 25.01
C ARG A 213 18.85 -11.73 24.42
N ALA A 214 18.52 -10.53 24.87
CA ALA A 214 17.39 -9.77 24.34
C ALA A 214 17.53 -9.48 22.83
N SER A 215 18.72 -9.06 22.39
CA SER A 215 19.01 -8.81 20.96
C SER A 215 18.89 -10.07 20.11
N ARG A 216 19.39 -11.21 20.61
CA ARG A 216 19.26 -12.51 19.92
C ARG A 216 17.82 -12.97 19.84
N ASP A 217 17.06 -12.86 20.93
CA ASP A 217 15.67 -13.31 20.97
C ASP A 217 14.80 -12.45 20.05
N LEU A 218 15.05 -11.14 19.98
CA LEU A 218 14.40 -10.25 19.01
C LEU A 218 14.75 -10.61 17.56
N SER A 219 16.00 -10.94 17.27
CA SER A 219 16.43 -11.39 15.93
C SER A 219 15.65 -12.65 15.49
N LEU A 220 15.47 -13.61 16.40
CA LEU A 220 14.66 -14.81 16.13
C LEU A 220 13.19 -14.47 15.87
N VAL A 221 12.63 -13.51 16.60
CA VAL A 221 11.25 -13.04 16.35
C VAL A 221 11.13 -12.38 14.99
N VAL A 222 12.09 -11.54 14.59
CA VAL A 222 12.12 -10.91 13.25
C VAL A 222 12.21 -11.97 12.14
N GLN A 223 13.05 -13.01 12.31
CA GLN A 223 13.12 -14.12 11.35
C GLN A 223 11.79 -14.86 11.21
N ARG A 224 11.05 -15.04 12.32
CA ARG A 224 9.70 -15.63 12.28
C ARG A 224 8.71 -14.72 11.55
N VAL A 225 8.79 -13.40 11.76
CA VAL A 225 7.97 -12.43 11.03
C VAL A 225 8.25 -12.51 9.53
N ASP A 226 9.51 -12.58 9.12
CA ASP A 226 9.91 -12.71 7.70
C ASP A 226 9.34 -13.99 7.08
N ALA A 227 9.39 -15.12 7.80
CA ALA A 227 8.80 -16.37 7.32
C ALA A 227 7.26 -16.27 7.16
N GLN A 228 6.56 -15.57 8.06
CA GLN A 228 5.11 -15.36 7.95
C GLN A 228 4.75 -14.42 6.79
N LEU A 229 5.54 -13.36 6.56
CA LEU A 229 5.36 -12.47 5.42
C LEU A 229 5.49 -13.23 4.09
N GLU A 230 6.46 -14.15 3.98
CA GLU A 230 6.59 -14.99 2.79
C GLU A 230 5.40 -15.94 2.62
N LEU A 231 4.90 -16.54 3.71
CA LEU A 231 3.70 -17.39 3.66
C LEU A 231 2.46 -16.62 3.17
N ILE A 232 2.25 -15.40 3.65
CA ILE A 232 1.16 -14.52 3.17
C ILE A 232 1.35 -14.21 1.68
N SER A 233 2.55 -13.85 1.27
CA SER A 233 2.91 -13.55 -0.12
C SER A 233 2.62 -14.74 -1.06
N GLN A 234 3.02 -15.95 -0.68
CA GLN A 234 2.74 -17.18 -1.45
C GLN A 234 1.24 -17.49 -1.51
N SER A 235 0.53 -17.29 -0.41
CA SER A 235 -0.91 -17.54 -0.34
C SER A 235 -1.70 -16.57 -1.23
N MET A 236 -1.30 -15.30 -1.25
CA MET A 236 -1.87 -14.29 -2.15
C MET A 236 -1.63 -14.65 -3.62
N ARG A 237 -0.42 -15.08 -3.99
CA ARG A 237 -0.10 -15.52 -5.37
C ARG A 237 -0.90 -16.76 -5.76
N SER A 238 -1.02 -17.75 -4.87
CA SER A 238 -1.83 -18.95 -5.10
C SER A 238 -3.31 -18.61 -5.34
N MET A 239 -3.85 -17.65 -4.57
CA MET A 239 -5.21 -17.16 -4.76
C MET A 239 -5.38 -16.45 -6.10
N ARG A 240 -4.46 -15.54 -6.44
CA ARG A 240 -4.43 -14.88 -7.75
C ARG A 240 -4.43 -15.91 -8.88
N ASP A 241 -3.56 -16.92 -8.82
CA ASP A 241 -3.44 -17.94 -9.87
C ASP A 241 -4.71 -18.79 -9.98
N THR A 242 -5.36 -19.07 -8.83
CA THR A 242 -6.66 -19.76 -8.81
C THR A 242 -7.76 -18.92 -9.46
N LEU A 243 -7.83 -17.63 -9.15
CA LEU A 243 -8.79 -16.71 -9.79
C LEU A 243 -8.52 -16.57 -11.29
N LEU A 244 -7.26 -16.44 -11.72
CA LEU A 244 -6.89 -16.40 -13.14
C LEU A 244 -7.31 -17.66 -13.88
N ARG A 245 -7.14 -18.84 -13.27
CA ARG A 245 -7.65 -20.10 -13.84
C ARG A 245 -9.17 -20.08 -13.97
N LEU A 246 -9.88 -19.64 -12.94
CA LEU A 246 -11.34 -19.56 -12.96
C LEU A 246 -11.87 -18.60 -14.04
N GLN A 247 -11.16 -17.51 -14.31
CA GLN A 247 -11.49 -16.59 -15.41
C GLN A 247 -11.48 -17.29 -16.78
N SER A 248 -10.62 -18.30 -16.96
CA SER A 248 -10.51 -19.06 -18.20
C SER A 248 -11.52 -20.22 -18.32
N VAL A 249 -12.23 -20.56 -17.25
CA VAL A 249 -13.20 -21.67 -17.23
C VAL A 249 -14.58 -21.16 -17.70
N PRO A 250 -15.29 -21.88 -18.60
CA PRO A 250 -16.63 -21.51 -19.01
C PRO A 250 -17.60 -21.41 -17.82
N ALA A 251 -18.40 -20.34 -17.77
CA ALA A 251 -19.30 -20.03 -16.65
C ALA A 251 -20.32 -21.14 -16.33
N GLU A 252 -20.57 -22.04 -17.29
CA GLU A 252 -21.52 -23.16 -17.18
C GLU A 252 -21.01 -24.31 -16.28
N THR A 253 -19.72 -24.32 -15.94
CA THR A 253 -19.08 -25.49 -15.31
C THR A 253 -19.36 -25.62 -13.79
N GLY A 254 -20.05 -24.64 -13.18
CA GLY A 254 -20.55 -24.76 -11.79
C GLY A 254 -19.49 -25.12 -10.73
N VAL A 255 -18.21 -24.83 -11.00
CA VAL A 255 -17.09 -25.23 -10.13
C VAL A 255 -17.19 -24.49 -8.80
N GLY A 256 -17.48 -25.25 -7.74
CA GLY A 256 -17.39 -24.74 -6.37
C GLY A 256 -15.93 -24.42 -6.05
N ILE A 257 -15.65 -23.17 -5.70
CA ILE A 257 -14.32 -22.75 -5.24
C ILE A 257 -14.19 -23.19 -3.79
N ASP A 258 -13.25 -24.08 -3.49
CA ASP A 258 -12.90 -24.39 -2.11
C ASP A 258 -12.06 -23.26 -1.52
N LEU A 259 -12.66 -22.54 -0.56
CA LEU A 259 -12.05 -21.44 0.16
C LEU A 259 -11.44 -21.88 1.50
N THR A 260 -11.58 -23.15 1.87
CA THR A 260 -11.11 -23.67 3.16
C THR A 260 -9.60 -23.45 3.33
N PRO A 261 -8.74 -23.75 2.34
CA PRO A 261 -7.30 -23.53 2.51
C PRO A 261 -6.93 -22.06 2.72
N LEU A 262 -7.67 -21.14 2.10
CA LEU A 262 -7.44 -19.70 2.24
C LEU A 262 -7.86 -19.21 3.63
N ARG A 263 -9.02 -19.65 4.11
CA ARG A 263 -9.49 -19.33 5.48
C ARG A 263 -8.50 -19.85 6.53
N GLU A 264 -8.06 -21.09 6.39
CA GLU A 264 -7.05 -21.68 7.29
C GLU A 264 -5.74 -20.88 7.29
N THR A 265 -5.27 -20.46 6.11
CA THR A 265 -4.07 -19.63 5.99
C THR A 265 -4.25 -18.28 6.68
N VAL A 266 -5.38 -17.59 6.46
CA VAL A 266 -5.66 -16.29 7.08
C VAL A 266 -5.75 -16.43 8.60
N GLU A 267 -6.44 -17.44 9.11
CA GLU A 267 -6.55 -17.70 10.54
C GLU A 267 -5.21 -18.09 11.17
N HIS A 268 -4.39 -18.84 10.44
CA HIS A 268 -3.03 -19.16 10.85
C HIS A 268 -2.17 -17.89 10.92
N ALA A 269 -2.14 -17.09 9.85
CA ALA A 269 -1.39 -15.83 9.78
C ALA A 269 -1.80 -14.88 10.92
N HIS A 270 -3.11 -14.72 11.16
CA HIS A 270 -3.64 -13.87 12.21
C HIS A 270 -3.18 -14.30 13.61
N ARG A 271 -3.35 -15.59 13.95
CA ARG A 271 -2.92 -16.12 15.27
C ARG A 271 -1.42 -15.93 15.48
N HIS A 272 -0.62 -16.17 14.44
CA HIS A 272 0.82 -15.98 14.51
C HIS A 272 1.21 -14.51 14.61
N ALA A 273 0.55 -13.60 13.89
CA ALA A 273 0.81 -12.17 13.98
C ALA A 273 0.55 -11.62 15.39
N VAL A 274 -0.57 -12.01 16.02
CA VAL A 274 -0.88 -11.64 17.41
C VAL A 274 0.20 -12.14 18.38
N ALA A 275 0.64 -13.39 18.23
CA ALA A 275 1.68 -13.97 19.09
C ALA A 275 3.04 -13.28 18.90
N LEU A 276 3.41 -12.95 17.66
CA LEU A 276 4.66 -12.25 17.35
C LEU A 276 4.63 -10.79 17.84
N GLU A 277 3.49 -10.13 17.78
CA GLU A 277 3.30 -8.80 18.38
C GLU A 277 3.55 -8.80 19.88
N ALA A 278 2.96 -9.76 20.59
CA ALA A 278 3.17 -9.92 22.01
C ALA A 278 4.65 -10.19 22.34
N ALA A 279 5.30 -11.06 21.56
CA ALA A 279 6.72 -11.39 21.73
C ALA A 279 7.64 -10.17 21.49
N VAL A 280 7.40 -9.37 20.44
CA VAL A 280 8.16 -8.12 20.21
C VAL A 280 7.93 -7.14 21.35
N GLY A 281 6.69 -6.99 21.80
CA GLY A 281 6.36 -6.11 22.92
C GLY A 281 7.08 -6.51 24.22
N GLU A 282 7.08 -7.79 24.55
CA GLU A 282 7.77 -8.31 25.75
C GLU A 282 9.28 -8.06 25.68
N VAL A 283 9.92 -8.41 24.56
CA VAL A 283 11.37 -8.23 24.41
C VAL A 283 11.76 -6.74 24.45
N GLN A 284 10.94 -5.85 23.90
CA GLN A 284 11.18 -4.40 23.98
C GLN A 284 11.00 -3.81 25.38
N THR A 285 10.16 -4.41 26.23
CA THR A 285 10.00 -3.97 27.62
C THR A 285 11.10 -4.48 28.55
N LEU A 286 11.82 -5.54 28.14
CA LEU A 286 12.91 -6.15 28.91
C LEU A 286 14.29 -5.59 28.53
N ALA A 287 14.40 -4.91 27.40
CA ALA A 287 15.61 -4.25 26.89
C ALA A 287 15.73 -2.81 27.43
#